data_AF-A0A964LU80-F1
#
_entry.id   AF-A0A964LU80-F1
#
_cell.length_a   1.000
_cell.length_b   1.000
_cell.length_c   1.000
_cell.angle_alpha   90.00
_cell.angle_beta   90.00
_cell.angle_gamma   90.00
#
_symmetry.space_group_name_H-M   'P 1'
#
loop_
_entity.id
_entity.type
_entity.pdbx_description
1 polymer ?
#
loop_
_entity_poly.entity_id
_entity_poly.type
_entity_poly.pdbx_seq_one_letter_code
_entity_poly.pdbx_strand_id
1 'polypeptide(L)'
;MTTALTRTLLMAACLLGFAANAGARDRDHDWDGGWKLGHGHDHYGIYRFDGRGWRRMPGSATAVGDGWVIGTDRRGGGYGIYRWSGRGWNRVAGGAVDIGGSYEQPWVINNRGEQFYWNGYDWSADGGGYQRHVDDRRHNDRPR
;
A
#
# COMPACT_ATOMS: atom_id res chain seq x y z
N MET A 1 -23.70 -69.47 -5.12
CA MET A 1 -23.05 -68.30 -5.76
C MET A 1 -24.14 -67.67 -6.62
N THR A 2 -24.68 -66.47 -6.41
CA THR A 2 -24.10 -65.22 -5.93
C THR A 2 -25.26 -64.27 -5.59
N THR A 3 -25.27 -63.77 -4.35
CA THR A 3 -25.70 -62.45 -3.83
C THR A 3 -27.03 -61.80 -4.21
N ALA A 4 -27.85 -61.55 -3.18
CA ALA A 4 -28.97 -60.62 -3.13
C ALA A 4 -28.54 -59.18 -3.44
N LEU A 5 -29.38 -58.42 -4.14
CA LEU A 5 -29.24 -56.96 -4.23
C LEU A 5 -30.42 -56.29 -3.53
N THR A 6 -30.10 -55.83 -2.32
CA THR A 6 -30.92 -55.02 -1.43
C THR A 6 -31.22 -53.66 -2.09
N ARG A 7 -32.49 -53.25 -2.01
CA ARG A 7 -32.96 -51.91 -2.38
C ARG A 7 -32.23 -50.84 -1.57
N THR A 8 -31.78 -49.78 -2.23
CA THR A 8 -31.47 -48.51 -1.56
C THR A 8 -31.99 -47.37 -2.43
N LEU A 9 -33.08 -46.75 -1.98
CA LEU A 9 -33.50 -45.43 -2.46
C LEU A 9 -32.39 -44.43 -2.12
N LEU A 10 -31.80 -43.77 -3.11
CA LEU A 10 -31.10 -42.51 -2.85
C LEU A 10 -32.13 -41.39 -2.79
N MET A 11 -32.38 -40.93 -1.56
CA MET A 11 -32.98 -39.63 -1.27
C MET A 11 -32.14 -38.52 -1.91
N ALA A 12 -32.79 -37.64 -2.65
CA ALA A 12 -32.20 -36.38 -3.07
C ALA A 12 -31.95 -35.50 -1.83
N ALA A 13 -30.68 -35.24 -1.53
CA ALA A 13 -30.29 -34.18 -0.61
C ALA A 13 -29.70 -33.04 -1.42
N CYS A 14 -30.54 -32.04 -1.74
CA CYS A 14 -30.10 -30.71 -2.14
C CYS A 14 -29.29 -30.11 -0.98
N LEU A 15 -27.97 -30.11 -1.11
CA LEU A 15 -27.12 -29.17 -0.39
C LEU A 15 -26.51 -28.26 -1.45
N LEU A 16 -27.15 -27.10 -1.58
CA LEU A 16 -26.58 -25.90 -2.19
C LEU A 16 -25.19 -25.68 -1.58
N GLY A 17 -24.15 -26.05 -2.32
CA GLY A 17 -22.79 -25.67 -2.01
C GLY A 17 -22.68 -24.16 -2.18
N PHE A 18 -22.97 -23.42 -1.11
CA PHE A 18 -22.50 -22.06 -0.94
C PHE A 18 -20.97 -22.10 -0.87
N ALA A 19 -20.31 -22.09 -2.02
CA ALA A 19 -19.01 -21.43 -2.09
C ALA A 19 -19.31 -19.93 -2.03
N ALA A 20 -19.51 -19.42 -0.81
CA ALA A 20 -19.39 -18.00 -0.56
C ALA A 20 -17.97 -17.63 -0.97
N ASN A 21 -17.82 -17.08 -2.17
CA ASN A 21 -16.59 -16.40 -2.55
C ASN A 21 -16.53 -15.13 -1.70
N ALA A 22 -16.12 -15.28 -0.44
CA ALA A 22 -15.83 -14.19 0.47
C ALA A 22 -14.48 -13.61 0.06
N GLY A 23 -14.48 -12.87 -1.05
CA GLY A 23 -13.28 -12.28 -1.62
C GLY A 23 -13.54 -11.21 -2.66
N ALA A 24 -14.76 -10.66 -2.72
CA ALA A 24 -15.09 -9.60 -3.66
C ALA A 24 -16.05 -8.61 -3.01
N ARG A 25 -15.50 -7.63 -2.26
CA ARG A 25 -16.12 -6.31 -2.07
C ARG A 25 -15.28 -5.20 -1.45
N ASP A 26 -13.98 -5.38 -1.21
CA ASP A 26 -13.14 -4.25 -0.80
C ASP A 26 -12.49 -3.63 -2.04
N ARG A 27 -13.29 -2.94 -2.86
CA ARG A 27 -12.85 -2.19 -4.05
C ARG A 27 -12.55 -0.71 -3.76
N ASP A 28 -12.13 -0.40 -2.54
CA ASP A 28 -11.85 0.98 -2.13
C ASP A 28 -10.33 1.22 -2.12
N HIS A 29 -9.65 1.04 -3.26
CA HIS A 29 -8.17 1.10 -3.35
C HIS A 29 -7.61 2.52 -3.56
N ASP A 30 -8.42 3.56 -3.47
CA ASP A 30 -8.15 4.77 -4.26
C ASP A 30 -7.20 5.78 -3.62
N TRP A 31 -6.85 5.67 -2.33
CA TRP A 31 -5.99 6.66 -1.66
C TRP A 31 -4.49 6.33 -1.66
N ASP A 32 -4.11 5.06 -1.52
CA ASP A 32 -2.70 4.64 -1.33
C ASP A 32 -2.19 3.75 -2.47
N GLY A 33 -2.74 3.89 -3.69
CA GLY A 33 -2.22 3.18 -4.88
C GLY A 33 -2.25 1.64 -4.77
N GLY A 34 -3.18 1.09 -3.99
CA GLY A 34 -3.28 -0.36 -3.78
C GLY A 34 -2.33 -0.90 -2.71
N TRP A 35 -1.93 -0.08 -1.73
CA TRP A 35 -1.21 -0.51 -0.53
C TRP A 35 -2.06 -0.33 0.73
N LYS A 36 -1.87 -1.20 1.73
CA LYS A 36 -2.52 -1.05 3.04
C LYS A 36 -1.77 -1.74 4.18
N LEU A 37 -2.11 -1.37 5.41
CA LEU A 37 -1.73 -2.11 6.61
C LEU A 37 -2.68 -3.30 6.85
N GLY A 38 -2.22 -4.27 7.65
CA GLY A 38 -3.05 -5.37 8.13
C GLY A 38 -4.02 -4.97 9.25
N HIS A 39 -4.84 -5.93 9.69
CA HIS A 39 -5.86 -5.78 10.72
C HIS A 39 -5.96 -7.02 11.64
N GLY A 40 -6.38 -6.84 12.89
CA GLY A 40 -6.37 -7.89 13.91
C GLY A 40 -4.95 -8.31 14.38
N HIS A 41 -4.52 -9.51 14.04
CA HIS A 41 -3.25 -10.05 14.53
C HIS A 41 -2.03 -9.57 13.73
N ASP A 42 -2.25 -8.89 12.61
CA ASP A 42 -1.21 -8.45 11.69
C ASP A 42 -1.25 -6.94 11.45
N HIS A 43 -1.61 -6.12 12.47
CA HIS A 43 -1.73 -4.66 12.35
C HIS A 43 -0.54 -3.95 11.69
N TYR A 44 0.66 -4.49 11.83
CA TYR A 44 1.86 -3.95 11.22
C TYR A 44 2.20 -4.57 9.86
N GLY A 45 1.44 -5.55 9.39
CA GLY A 45 1.65 -6.20 8.11
C GLY A 45 1.41 -5.23 6.96
N ILE A 46 2.23 -5.36 5.92
CA ILE A 46 2.12 -4.53 4.72
C ILE A 46 1.50 -5.38 3.61
N TYR A 47 0.48 -4.86 2.95
CA TYR A 47 -0.22 -5.55 1.87
C TYR A 47 -0.25 -4.71 0.61
N ARG A 48 -0.16 -5.39 -0.54
CA ARG A 48 -0.27 -4.80 -1.88
C ARG A 48 -1.30 -5.54 -2.70
N PHE A 49 -2.17 -4.83 -3.39
CA PHE A 49 -3.11 -5.40 -4.35
C PHE A 49 -2.40 -5.72 -5.68
N ASP A 50 -2.57 -6.93 -6.19
CA ASP A 50 -1.92 -7.38 -7.44
C ASP A 50 -2.88 -7.49 -8.64
N GLY A 51 -4.10 -6.96 -8.51
CA GLY A 51 -5.16 -7.08 -9.50
C GLY A 51 -6.07 -8.29 -9.28
N ARG A 52 -5.66 -9.27 -8.45
CA ARG A 52 -6.46 -10.45 -8.10
C ARG A 52 -6.78 -10.52 -6.62
N GLY A 53 -5.89 -10.01 -5.77
CA GLY A 53 -6.09 -9.99 -4.33
C GLY A 53 -5.01 -9.21 -3.59
N TRP A 54 -5.19 -9.13 -2.28
CA TRP A 54 -4.19 -8.55 -1.39
C TRP A 54 -3.10 -9.57 -1.09
N ARG A 55 -1.86 -9.20 -1.37
CA ARG A 55 -0.67 -10.03 -1.10
C ARG A 55 0.12 -9.42 0.05
N ARG A 56 0.49 -10.27 1.02
CA ARG A 56 1.39 -9.88 2.11
C ARG A 56 2.78 -9.59 1.56
N MET A 57 3.28 -8.40 1.86
CA MET A 57 4.61 -7.94 1.53
C MET A 57 5.55 -8.19 2.73
N PRO A 58 6.86 -8.39 2.49
CA PRO A 58 7.82 -8.62 3.57
C PRO A 58 7.90 -7.40 4.50
N GLY A 59 8.19 -7.65 5.77
CA GLY A 59 8.38 -6.61 6.77
C GLY A 59 7.11 -6.17 7.49
N SER A 60 7.28 -5.05 8.20
CA SER A 60 6.28 -4.43 9.05
C SER A 60 6.36 -2.91 8.99
N ALA A 61 5.22 -2.22 9.08
CA ALA A 61 5.12 -0.77 9.00
C ALA A 61 4.06 -0.23 9.97
N THR A 62 4.19 1.03 10.37
CA THR A 62 3.21 1.76 11.18
C THR A 62 2.32 2.68 10.33
N ALA A 63 2.75 3.04 9.13
CA ALA A 63 1.98 3.79 8.14
C ALA A 63 2.39 3.36 6.72
N VAL A 64 1.50 3.54 5.76
CA VAL A 64 1.68 3.12 4.37
C VAL A 64 1.05 4.15 3.44
N GLY A 65 1.71 4.39 2.31
CA GLY A 65 1.18 5.10 1.16
C GLY A 65 1.49 4.33 -0.12
N ASP A 66 1.31 4.95 -1.28
CA ASP A 66 1.55 4.29 -2.57
C ASP A 66 3.01 3.89 -2.76
N GLY A 67 3.36 2.63 -2.44
CA GLY A 67 4.71 2.08 -2.55
C GLY A 67 5.71 2.65 -1.54
N TRP A 68 5.23 3.30 -0.49
CA TRP A 68 6.03 3.85 0.60
C TRP A 68 5.51 3.42 1.96
N VAL A 69 6.41 3.29 2.95
CA VAL A 69 6.04 2.93 4.32
C VAL A 69 6.87 3.67 5.36
N ILE A 70 6.27 3.86 6.53
CA ILE A 70 6.96 4.15 7.79
C ILE A 70 7.21 2.83 8.50
N GLY A 71 8.48 2.47 8.70
CA GLY A 71 8.89 1.23 9.36
C GLY A 71 8.66 1.24 10.87
N THR A 72 9.13 0.20 11.55
CA THR A 72 9.06 0.08 13.02
C THR A 72 10.37 0.44 13.72
N ASP A 73 11.43 0.76 12.98
CA ASP A 73 12.73 1.13 13.54
C ASP A 73 12.81 2.63 13.85
N ARG A 74 13.12 2.97 15.11
CA ARG A 74 13.12 4.37 15.58
C ARG A 74 14.33 5.15 15.04
N ARG A 75 14.09 6.39 14.60
CA ARG A 75 15.08 7.30 14.01
C ARG A 75 14.86 8.74 14.46
N GLY A 76 15.83 9.61 14.17
CA GLY A 76 15.58 11.05 14.25
C GLY A 76 14.40 11.42 13.35
N GLY A 77 13.43 12.15 13.88
CA GLY A 77 12.20 12.50 13.17
C GLY A 77 11.04 11.50 13.29
N GLY A 78 11.23 10.32 13.90
CA GLY A 78 10.16 9.32 14.06
C GLY A 78 10.67 7.90 13.87
N TYR A 79 10.28 7.26 12.78
CA TYR A 79 10.72 5.92 12.36
C TYR A 79 11.29 5.96 10.94
N GLY A 80 12.01 4.90 10.53
CA GLY A 80 12.60 4.82 9.20
C GLY A 80 11.57 4.92 8.07
N ILE A 81 11.94 5.59 6.97
CA ILE A 81 11.12 5.73 5.77
C ILE A 81 11.65 4.76 4.71
N TYR A 82 10.77 4.01 4.06
CA TYR A 82 11.15 3.01 3.06
C TYR A 82 10.31 3.09 1.80
N ARG A 83 10.95 2.87 0.65
CA ARG A 83 10.33 2.84 -0.69
C ARG A 83 10.40 1.44 -1.28
N TRP A 84 9.31 0.98 -1.86
CA TRP A 84 9.28 -0.28 -2.60
C TRP A 84 10.06 -0.16 -3.91
N SER A 85 11.00 -1.07 -4.13
CA SER A 85 11.84 -1.14 -5.35
C SER A 85 11.33 -2.11 -6.41
N GLY A 86 10.23 -2.82 -6.16
CA GLY A 86 9.79 -3.97 -6.95
C GLY A 86 10.28 -5.31 -6.42
N ARG A 87 11.39 -5.34 -5.65
CA ARG A 87 11.96 -6.55 -5.05
C ARG A 87 11.95 -6.54 -3.52
N GLY A 88 12.11 -5.36 -2.93
CA GLY A 88 12.20 -5.17 -1.49
C GLY A 88 12.06 -3.71 -1.10
N TRP A 89 12.12 -3.46 0.21
CA TRP A 89 12.07 -2.12 0.80
C TRP A 89 13.46 -1.50 0.85
N ASN A 90 13.65 -0.40 0.13
CA ASN A 90 14.87 0.40 0.20
C ASN A 90 14.69 1.51 1.22
N ARG A 91 15.63 1.66 2.15
CA ARG A 91 15.61 2.75 3.13
C ARG A 91 15.90 4.08 2.46
N VAL A 92 15.08 5.08 2.75
CA VAL A 92 15.29 6.48 2.37
C VAL A 92 15.72 7.26 3.62
N ALA A 93 16.56 8.27 3.45
CA ALA A 93 17.04 9.09 4.56
C ALA A 93 15.89 9.83 5.25
N GLY A 94 16.11 10.22 6.51
CA GLY A 94 15.11 10.86 7.36
C GLY A 94 14.39 9.91 8.30
N GLY A 95 13.35 10.44 8.92
CA GLY A 95 12.43 9.70 9.78
C GLY A 95 11.09 10.42 9.91
N ALA A 96 10.01 9.65 9.98
CA ALA A 96 8.66 10.17 10.00
C ALA A 96 7.73 9.29 10.84
N VAL A 97 6.53 9.79 11.13
CA VAL A 97 5.47 9.06 11.86
C VAL A 97 4.26 8.77 10.98
N ASP A 98 4.12 9.50 9.87
CA ASP A 98 3.04 9.30 8.90
C ASP A 98 3.53 9.55 7.47
N ILE A 99 2.83 8.96 6.50
CA ILE A 99 3.16 9.03 5.06
C ILE A 99 1.89 8.90 4.22
N GLY A 100 1.88 9.56 3.06
CA GLY A 100 0.82 9.42 2.07
C GLY A 100 1.19 10.05 0.74
N GLY A 101 0.21 10.19 -0.15
CA GLY A 101 0.41 10.70 -1.51
C GLY A 101 0.75 9.59 -2.51
N SER A 102 1.11 10.00 -3.74
CA SER A 102 1.43 9.06 -4.81
C SER A 102 2.86 8.52 -4.69
N TYR A 103 3.17 7.45 -5.42
CA TYR A 103 4.54 6.92 -5.46
C TYR A 103 5.60 7.95 -5.89
N GLU A 104 5.22 8.89 -6.76
CA GLU A 104 6.09 9.92 -7.33
C GLU A 104 6.16 11.19 -6.47
N GLN A 105 5.08 11.52 -5.77
CA GLN A 105 4.96 12.69 -4.91
C GLN A 105 4.42 12.32 -3.52
N PRO A 106 5.16 11.50 -2.75
CA PRO A 106 4.78 11.23 -1.37
C PRO A 106 5.03 12.47 -0.50
N TRP A 107 4.24 12.56 0.56
CA TRP A 107 4.49 13.46 1.68
C TRP A 107 4.68 12.65 2.95
N VAL A 108 5.40 13.20 3.92
CA VAL A 108 5.61 12.62 5.26
C VAL A 108 5.38 13.65 6.34
N ILE A 109 4.97 13.20 7.53
CA ILE A 109 4.92 14.02 8.74
C ILE A 109 5.91 13.47 9.75
N ASN A 110 6.78 14.30 10.29
CA ASN A 110 7.73 13.88 11.32
C ASN A 110 7.14 13.95 12.74
N ASN A 111 7.89 13.50 13.73
CA ASN A 111 7.46 13.48 15.13
C ASN A 111 7.32 14.87 15.80
N ARG A 112 7.60 15.95 15.06
CA ARG A 112 7.33 17.35 15.45
C ARG A 112 6.08 17.92 14.77
N GLY A 113 5.42 17.14 13.92
CA GLY A 113 4.28 17.59 13.12
C GLY A 113 4.68 18.38 11.87
N GLU A 114 5.97 18.39 11.50
CA GLU A 114 6.45 19.05 10.28
C GLU A 114 6.18 18.16 9.07
N GLN A 115 5.57 18.72 8.03
CA GLN A 115 5.27 18.02 6.79
C GLN A 115 6.35 18.30 5.73
N PHE A 116 6.79 17.24 5.04
CA PHE A 116 7.76 17.31 3.96
C PHE A 116 7.26 16.55 2.75
N TYR A 117 7.74 16.94 1.58
CA TYR A 117 7.40 16.35 0.28
C TYR A 117 8.67 15.84 -0.39
N TRP A 118 8.55 14.70 -1.05
CA TRP A 118 9.65 14.16 -1.83
C TRP A 118 9.82 14.93 -3.14
N ASN A 119 11.03 15.37 -3.43
CA ASN A 119 11.36 16.12 -4.64
C ASN A 119 12.10 15.28 -5.70
N GLY A 120 12.18 13.96 -5.51
CA GLY A 120 12.93 13.04 -6.36
C GLY A 120 14.29 12.60 -5.79
N TYR A 121 14.87 13.38 -4.87
CA TYR A 121 16.18 13.09 -4.26
C TYR A 121 16.21 13.26 -2.74
N ASP A 122 15.42 14.16 -2.17
CA ASP A 122 15.35 14.43 -0.72
C ASP A 122 13.95 14.93 -0.29
N TRP A 123 13.75 15.02 1.02
CA TRP A 123 12.57 15.59 1.65
C TRP A 123 12.68 17.12 1.74
N SER A 124 11.68 17.84 1.23
CA SER A 124 11.63 19.30 1.22
C SER A 124 10.31 19.82 1.80
N ALA A 125 10.38 20.87 2.61
CA ALA A 125 9.19 21.50 3.20
C ALA A 125 8.38 22.33 2.18
N ASP A 126 8.96 22.71 1.04
CA ASP A 126 8.37 23.70 0.12
C ASP A 126 7.20 23.17 -0.72
N GLY A 127 6.88 21.88 -0.68
CA GLY A 127 5.73 21.25 -1.37
C GLY A 127 5.67 21.36 -2.90
N GLY A 128 6.55 22.14 -3.54
CA GLY A 128 6.45 22.55 -4.94
C GLY A 128 7.31 21.77 -5.93
N GLY A 129 7.69 20.53 -5.62
CA GLY A 129 8.74 19.79 -6.34
C GLY A 129 8.48 19.49 -7.81
N TYR A 130 7.23 19.54 -8.29
CA TYR A 130 6.91 19.11 -9.66
C TYR A 130 6.57 20.24 -10.64
N GLN A 131 6.01 21.36 -10.18
CA GLN A 131 5.60 22.46 -11.07
C GLN A 131 6.72 23.43 -11.43
N ARG A 132 7.71 23.61 -10.54
CA ARG A 132 8.76 24.63 -10.75
C ARG A 132 9.58 24.39 -12.02
N HIS A 133 9.87 23.13 -12.38
CA HIS A 133 10.69 22.83 -13.56
C HIS A 133 9.98 22.95 -14.92
N VAL A 134 8.65 22.92 -14.95
CA VAL A 134 7.88 22.99 -16.21
C VAL A 134 7.51 24.43 -16.56
N ASP A 135 7.26 25.26 -15.53
CA ASP A 135 6.82 26.65 -15.72
C ASP A 135 7.97 27.61 -16.04
N ASP A 136 9.19 27.34 -15.56
CA ASP A 136 10.37 28.17 -15.81
C ASP A 136 10.77 28.22 -17.30
N ARG A 137 10.54 27.14 -18.06
CA ARG A 137 10.80 27.14 -19.51
C ARG A 137 9.75 27.94 -20.29
N ARG A 138 8.50 28.01 -19.81
CA ARG A 138 7.42 28.68 -20.54
C ARG A 138 7.40 30.20 -20.34
N HIS A 139 7.99 30.70 -19.25
CA HIS A 139 8.00 32.13 -18.96
C HIS A 139 9.18 32.88 -19.62
N ASN A 140 10.20 32.17 -20.10
CA ASN A 140 11.38 32.80 -20.69
C ASN A 140 11.29 33.02 -22.22
N ASP A 141 10.23 32.53 -22.86
CA ASP A 141 10.03 32.62 -24.32
C ASP A 141 9.03 33.72 -24.75
N ARG A 142 8.65 34.64 -23.87
CA ARG A 142 7.84 35.81 -24.26
C ARG A 142 8.74 36.99 -24.62
N PRO A 143 8.79 37.42 -25.89
CA PRO A 143 9.49 38.65 -26.25
C PRO A 143 8.84 39.85 -25.54
N ARG A 144 9.69 40.81 -25.13
CA ARG A 144 9.28 42.12 -24.61
C ARG A 144 8.67 42.97 -25.72
#